data_AF-G9KEB0-F1
#
_entry.id   AF-G9KEB0-F1
#
_cell.length_a   1.000
_cell.length_b   1.000
_cell.length_c   1.000
_cell.angle_alpha   90.00
_cell.angle_beta   90.00
_cell.angle_gamma   90.00
#
_symmetry.space_group_name_H-M   'P 1'
#
loop_
_entity.id
_entity.type
_entity.pdbx_description
1 polymer ?
#
loop_
_entity_poly.entity_id
_entity_poly.type
_entity_poly.pdbx_seq_one_letter_code
_entity_poly.pdbx_strand_id
1 'polypeptide(L)'
;SSLLGSAMPASTSASALQEALENAGRLIDRQLQEDRMYPDLSELLMVSAPNNPTVSGMSDMDYPLQGPGLLSVPNLPEISSIRRVPLPPELVEQFGHMQCNCMMGVFPPISRAWLTIDSDIFMWNYEDGGDLAYFDGLSETILAVGLVKPKPGIFQPHVRHLLVLAT
;
A
#
# COMPACT_ATOMS: atom_id res chain seq x y z
N SER A 1 -20.92 51.57 53.50
CA SER A 1 -20.53 51.85 52.11
C SER A 1 -19.25 51.12 51.80
N SER A 2 -19.26 50.47 50.64
CA SER A 2 -18.34 49.49 50.09
C SER A 2 -16.90 49.99 49.90
N LEU A 3 -15.96 49.05 49.70
CA LEU A 3 -14.95 48.96 48.62
C LEU A 3 -13.86 47.93 49.07
N LEU A 4 -13.85 46.72 48.49
CA LEU A 4 -12.95 46.27 47.39
C LEU A 4 -11.46 46.26 47.78
N GLY A 5 -10.67 45.19 47.59
CA GLY A 5 -10.88 44.05 46.70
C GLY A 5 -9.98 42.86 47.02
N SER A 6 -10.53 41.70 46.70
CA SER A 6 -9.81 40.44 46.56
C SER A 6 -8.87 40.55 45.36
N ALA A 7 -7.56 40.46 45.60
CA ALA A 7 -6.56 40.33 44.55
C ALA A 7 -5.72 39.09 44.85
N MET A 8 -6.10 37.96 44.23
CA MET A 8 -5.29 36.82 43.76
C MET A 8 -6.27 35.68 43.40
N PRO A 9 -6.30 35.20 42.13
CA PRO A 9 -5.50 34.03 41.77
C PRO A 9 -5.14 34.00 40.26
N ALA A 10 -4.21 34.83 39.80
CA ALA A 10 -3.73 34.77 38.41
C ALA A 10 -2.45 33.91 38.25
N SER A 11 -1.67 33.75 39.32
CA SER A 11 -0.40 33.00 39.32
C SER A 11 -0.59 31.48 39.45
N THR A 12 -1.60 31.04 40.21
CA THR A 12 -1.92 29.63 40.43
C THR A 12 -2.56 28.96 39.21
N SER A 13 -3.26 29.72 38.37
CA SER A 13 -3.83 29.20 37.11
C SER A 13 -2.76 28.95 36.05
N ALA A 14 -1.76 29.83 35.95
CA ALA A 14 -0.64 29.66 35.03
C ALA A 14 0.26 28.47 35.42
N SER A 15 0.53 28.28 36.72
CA SER A 15 1.29 27.11 37.19
C SER A 15 0.50 25.81 37.03
N ALA A 16 -0.80 25.81 37.31
CA ALA A 16 -1.66 24.63 37.10
C ALA A 16 -1.78 24.28 35.61
N LEU A 17 -1.81 25.28 34.72
CA LEU A 17 -1.80 25.07 33.28
C LEU A 17 -0.46 24.48 32.80
N GLN A 18 0.66 24.98 33.32
CA GLN A 18 1.99 24.45 33.01
C GLN A 18 2.13 23.00 33.47
N GLU A 19 1.70 22.69 34.68
CA GLU A 19 1.70 21.33 35.22
C GLU A 19 0.78 20.39 34.42
N ALA A 20 -0.39 20.87 34.02
CA ALA A 20 -1.29 20.14 33.13
C ALA A 20 -0.65 19.85 31.77
N LEU A 21 0.09 20.82 31.20
CA LEU A 21 0.78 20.67 29.93
C LEU A 21 1.93 19.65 30.03
N GLU A 22 2.73 19.72 31.10
CA GLU A 22 3.81 18.75 31.36
C GLU A 22 3.25 17.34 31.59
N ASN A 23 2.15 17.22 32.31
CA ASN A 23 1.48 15.94 32.52
C ASN A 23 0.89 15.38 31.22
N ALA A 24 0.32 16.24 30.36
CA ALA A 24 -0.13 15.83 29.03
C ALA A 24 1.05 15.37 28.15
N GLY A 25 2.19 16.07 28.20
CA GLY A 25 3.42 15.68 27.49
C GLY A 25 3.92 14.30 27.93
N ARG A 26 4.05 14.09 29.25
CA ARG A 26 4.43 12.77 29.81
C ARG A 26 3.46 11.66 29.40
N LEU A 27 2.16 11.97 29.32
CA LEU A 27 1.15 10.99 28.90
C LEU A 27 1.34 10.60 27.42
N ILE A 28 1.58 11.57 26.53
CA ILE A 28 1.84 11.32 25.10
C ILE A 28 3.13 10.51 24.93
N ASP A 29 4.21 10.89 25.61
CA ASP A 29 5.48 10.18 25.54
C ASP A 29 5.34 8.73 26.00
N ARG A 30 4.55 8.49 27.05
CA ARG A 30 4.23 7.14 27.52
C ARG A 30 3.48 6.34 26.46
N GLN A 31 2.45 6.92 25.84
CA GLN A 31 1.67 6.21 24.81
C GLN A 31 2.52 5.91 23.57
N LEU A 32 3.36 6.86 23.14
CA LEU A 32 4.27 6.66 22.03
C LEU A 32 5.34 5.61 22.33
N GLN A 33 5.79 5.53 23.58
CA GLN A 33 6.67 4.45 24.03
C GLN A 33 5.95 3.11 24.03
N GLU A 34 4.69 3.04 24.48
CA GLU A 34 3.86 1.83 24.44
C GLU A 34 3.64 1.37 22.98
N ASP A 35 3.30 2.27 22.06
CA ASP A 35 3.13 1.97 20.63
C ASP A 35 4.43 1.46 19.98
N ARG A 36 5.58 2.01 20.36
CA ARG A 36 6.89 1.56 19.88
C ARG A 36 7.28 0.18 20.41
N MET A 37 6.73 -0.21 21.55
CA MET A 37 6.98 -1.51 22.17
C MET A 37 5.91 -2.54 21.76
N TYR A 38 5.09 -2.24 20.74
CA TYR A 38 4.15 -3.20 20.20
C TYR A 38 4.89 -4.46 19.69
N PRO A 39 4.44 -5.67 20.05
CA PRO A 39 5.13 -6.90 19.67
C PRO A 39 5.28 -7.04 18.16
N ASP A 40 6.39 -7.66 17.74
CA ASP A 40 6.65 -7.93 16.33
C ASP A 40 5.64 -8.94 15.76
N LEU A 41 5.37 -8.87 14.45
CA LEU A 41 4.42 -9.76 13.79
C LEU A 41 4.77 -11.25 13.99
N SER A 42 6.06 -11.60 14.00
CA SER A 42 6.51 -12.99 14.25
C SER A 42 6.19 -13.46 15.66
N GLU A 43 6.24 -12.57 16.66
CA GLU A 43 5.88 -12.88 18.04
C GLU A 43 4.37 -13.06 18.18
N LEU A 44 3.59 -12.19 17.53
CA LEU A 44 2.13 -12.29 17.48
C LEU A 44 1.65 -13.58 16.82
N LEU A 45 2.33 -13.99 15.74
CA LEU A 45 2.05 -15.24 15.04
C LEU A 45 2.62 -16.49 15.75
N MET A 46 3.26 -16.33 16.90
CA MET A 46 3.86 -17.41 17.70
C MET A 46 4.78 -18.33 16.88
N VAL A 47 5.57 -17.74 15.98
CA VAL A 47 6.51 -18.50 15.13
C VAL A 47 7.63 -19.06 16.01
N SER A 48 7.54 -20.34 16.37
CA SER A 48 8.43 -20.97 17.37
C SER A 48 9.91 -20.99 16.95
N ALA A 49 10.20 -20.93 15.64
CA ALA A 49 11.54 -20.76 15.10
C ALA A 49 11.49 -20.38 13.60
N PRO A 50 12.49 -19.64 13.07
CA PRO A 50 12.66 -19.53 11.63
C PRO A 50 12.80 -20.93 11.01
N ASN A 51 12.04 -21.19 9.95
CA ASN A 51 11.93 -22.48 9.23
C ASN A 51 11.12 -23.60 9.90
N ASN A 52 10.42 -23.35 11.01
CA ASN A 52 9.43 -24.31 11.51
C ASN A 52 8.05 -24.02 10.91
N PRO A 53 7.28 -25.02 10.46
CA PRO A 53 5.93 -24.78 9.93
C PRO A 53 5.04 -24.21 11.05
N THR A 54 4.46 -23.05 10.78
CA THR A 54 3.42 -22.44 11.59
C THR A 54 2.07 -23.04 11.19
N VAL A 55 1.15 -23.15 12.15
CA VAL A 55 -0.20 -23.66 11.87
C VAL A 55 -1.22 -22.54 12.08
N SER A 56 -1.90 -22.16 11.01
CA SER A 56 -3.08 -21.28 11.02
C SER A 56 -4.24 -22.03 10.36
N GLY A 57 -5.50 -21.67 10.67
CA GLY A 57 -6.66 -22.34 10.04
C GLY A 57 -7.13 -23.60 10.73
N MET A 58 -6.71 -23.85 11.97
CA MET A 58 -7.25 -24.98 12.75
C MET A 58 -8.60 -24.65 13.37
N SER A 59 -8.92 -23.36 13.49
CA SER A 59 -10.25 -22.91 13.92
C SER A 59 -11.07 -22.48 12.71
N ASP A 60 -12.35 -22.84 12.66
CA ASP A 60 -13.31 -22.36 11.65
C ASP A 60 -13.46 -20.82 11.66
N MET A 61 -12.95 -20.16 12.71
CA MET A 61 -12.94 -18.70 12.87
C MET A 61 -11.66 -18.04 12.30
N ASP A 62 -10.61 -18.81 12.00
CA ASP A 62 -9.36 -18.28 11.44
C ASP A 62 -9.52 -17.90 9.95
N TYR A 63 -10.46 -18.55 9.25
CA TYR A 63 -10.80 -18.29 7.85
C TYR A 63 -12.33 -18.24 7.67
N PRO A 64 -13.00 -17.19 8.15
CA PRO A 64 -14.46 -17.09 8.00
C PRO A 64 -14.80 -17.06 6.51
N LEU A 65 -15.60 -18.03 6.06
CA LEU A 65 -16.04 -18.09 4.66
C LEU A 65 -16.90 -16.85 4.35
N GLN A 66 -16.33 -15.93 3.59
CA GLN A 66 -17.01 -14.72 3.13
C GLN A 66 -17.91 -15.09 1.94
N GLY A 67 -19.20 -15.31 2.20
CA GLY A 67 -20.19 -15.60 1.17
C GLY A 67 -21.58 -15.11 1.54
N PRO A 68 -22.47 -14.84 0.57
CA PRO A 68 -23.87 -14.50 0.87
C PRO A 68 -24.53 -15.62 1.67
N GLY A 69 -24.90 -15.36 2.93
CA GLY A 69 -25.60 -16.31 3.80
C GLY A 69 -24.72 -17.14 4.75
N LEU A 70 -23.41 -16.88 4.83
CA LEU A 70 -22.50 -17.50 5.81
C LEU A 70 -22.14 -16.52 6.93
N LEU A 71 -21.56 -17.04 8.03
CA LEU A 71 -21.10 -16.27 9.20
C LEU A 71 -20.01 -15.28 8.78
N SER A 72 -20.39 -14.15 8.20
CA SER A 72 -19.55 -12.98 8.06
C SER A 72 -19.32 -12.45 9.47
N VAL A 73 -18.07 -12.34 9.92
CA VAL A 73 -17.74 -11.49 11.07
C VAL A 73 -18.19 -10.08 10.69
N PRO A 74 -19.29 -9.53 11.24
CA PRO A 74 -19.93 -8.35 10.64
C PRO A 74 -19.11 -7.07 10.78
N ASN A 75 -18.08 -7.09 11.63
CA ASN A 75 -17.38 -5.89 12.09
C ASN A 75 -15.92 -5.78 11.64
N LEU A 76 -15.37 -6.71 10.85
CA LEU A 76 -13.97 -6.68 10.40
C LEU A 76 -13.79 -7.20 8.96
N PRO A 77 -14.39 -6.58 7.93
CA PRO A 77 -13.91 -6.79 6.56
C PRO A 77 -12.52 -6.15 6.44
N GLU A 78 -11.46 -6.94 6.60
CA GLU A 78 -10.06 -6.46 6.46
C GLU A 78 -9.80 -5.88 5.06
N ILE A 79 -10.49 -6.40 4.05
CA ILE A 79 -10.41 -5.96 2.66
C ILE A 79 -11.81 -5.73 2.11
N SER A 80 -11.97 -4.65 1.35
CA SER A 80 -13.18 -4.39 0.56
C SER A 80 -12.82 -3.92 -0.84
N SER A 81 -13.67 -4.26 -1.82
CA SER A 81 -13.48 -3.83 -3.21
C SER A 81 -13.94 -2.37 -3.36
N ILE A 82 -12.99 -1.43 -3.33
CA ILE A 82 -13.28 0.01 -3.41
C ILE A 82 -13.51 0.46 -4.86
N ARG A 83 -12.73 -0.08 -5.81
CA ARG A 83 -12.76 0.32 -7.22
C ARG A 83 -12.46 -0.85 -8.14
N ARG A 84 -13.12 -0.87 -9.31
CA ARG A 84 -12.79 -1.77 -10.42
C ARG A 84 -12.62 -0.92 -11.68
N VAL A 85 -11.46 -1.01 -12.30
CA VAL A 85 -11.14 -0.33 -13.56
C VAL A 85 -11.00 -1.42 -14.62
N PRO A 86 -11.84 -1.40 -15.67
CA PRO A 86 -11.73 -2.37 -16.76
C PRO A 86 -10.46 -2.11 -17.59
N LEU A 87 -10.09 -3.08 -18.42
CA LEU A 87 -9.04 -2.85 -19.42
C LEU A 87 -9.47 -1.74 -20.40
N PRO A 88 -8.55 -0.85 -20.80
CA PRO A 88 -8.81 0.13 -21.85
C PRO A 88 -9.39 -0.55 -23.11
N PRO A 89 -10.47 -0.02 -23.71
CA PRO A 89 -11.12 -0.63 -24.86
C PRO A 89 -10.17 -0.78 -26.06
N GLU A 90 -9.19 0.12 -26.20
CA GLU A 90 -8.15 0.07 -27.23
C GLU A 90 -7.33 -1.22 -27.15
N LEU A 91 -7.12 -1.77 -25.95
CA LEU A 91 -6.41 -3.03 -25.75
C LEU A 91 -7.29 -4.24 -26.07
N VAL A 92 -8.60 -4.14 -25.82
CA VAL A 92 -9.56 -5.22 -26.09
C VAL A 92 -9.56 -5.56 -27.58
N GLU A 93 -9.41 -4.57 -28.45
CA GLU A 93 -9.30 -4.76 -29.90
C GLU A 93 -8.00 -5.49 -30.29
N GLN A 94 -6.88 -5.22 -29.61
CA GLN A 94 -5.59 -5.85 -29.89
C GLN A 94 -5.55 -7.35 -29.54
N PHE A 95 -6.35 -7.79 -28.56
CA PHE A 95 -6.50 -9.23 -28.27
C PHE A 95 -7.04 -10.02 -29.48
N GLY A 96 -7.76 -9.38 -30.41
CA GLY A 96 -8.24 -10.00 -31.63
C GLY A 96 -7.13 -10.37 -32.64
N HIS A 97 -5.94 -9.79 -32.49
CA HIS A 97 -4.77 -10.02 -33.36
C HIS A 97 -3.69 -10.90 -32.73
N MET A 98 -3.88 -11.34 -31.48
CA MET A 98 -2.91 -12.11 -30.70
C MET A 98 -2.54 -13.42 -31.42
N GLN A 99 -1.25 -13.64 -31.69
CA GLN A 99 -0.77 -14.82 -32.38
C GLN A 99 -0.29 -15.90 -31.41
N CYS A 100 0.51 -15.58 -30.38
CA CYS A 100 1.20 -16.62 -29.58
C CYS A 100 1.38 -16.32 -28.07
N ASN A 101 1.92 -15.16 -27.67
CA ASN A 101 2.26 -14.90 -26.26
C ASN A 101 1.61 -13.62 -25.72
N CYS A 102 1.04 -13.71 -24.52
CA CYS A 102 0.43 -12.58 -23.83
C CYS A 102 0.71 -12.64 -22.33
N MET A 103 1.39 -11.63 -21.82
CA MET A 103 1.67 -11.47 -20.40
C MET A 103 1.16 -10.11 -19.92
N MET A 104 0.71 -10.06 -18.67
CA MET A 104 0.24 -8.83 -18.04
C MET A 104 0.77 -8.73 -16.62
N GLY A 105 0.83 -7.50 -16.12
CA GLY A 105 1.21 -7.24 -14.75
C GLY A 105 1.02 -5.80 -14.35
N VAL A 106 1.48 -5.47 -13.15
CA VAL A 106 1.42 -4.13 -12.59
C VAL A 106 2.79 -3.68 -12.12
N PHE A 107 3.03 -2.38 -12.26
CA PHE A 107 4.14 -1.66 -11.67
C PHE A 107 3.62 -0.62 -10.68
N PRO A 108 3.35 -1.04 -9.42
CA PRO A 108 2.89 -0.13 -8.37
C PRO A 108 3.75 1.13 -8.17
N PRO A 109 5.10 1.08 -8.28
CA PRO A 109 5.93 2.27 -8.09
C PRO A 109 5.68 3.43 -9.06
N ILE A 110 5.01 3.16 -10.19
CA ILE A 110 4.70 4.18 -11.21
C ILE A 110 3.19 4.25 -11.52
N SER A 111 2.35 3.59 -10.71
CA SER A 111 0.90 3.48 -10.92
C SER A 111 0.50 2.99 -12.33
N ARG A 112 1.28 2.07 -12.91
CA ARG A 112 1.01 1.53 -14.26
C ARG A 112 0.67 0.06 -14.26
N ALA A 113 -0.28 -0.33 -15.10
CA ALA A 113 -0.43 -1.71 -15.55
C ALA A 113 0.21 -1.85 -16.93
N TRP A 114 0.64 -3.06 -17.25
CA TRP A 114 1.26 -3.38 -18.53
C TRP A 114 0.68 -4.67 -19.12
N LEU A 115 0.72 -4.75 -20.44
CA LEU A 115 0.27 -5.87 -21.25
C LEU A 115 1.29 -6.04 -22.38
N THR A 116 1.68 -7.27 -22.65
CA THR A 116 2.51 -7.62 -23.81
C THR A 116 1.71 -8.49 -24.75
N ILE A 117 1.83 -8.25 -26.04
CA ILE A 117 1.25 -9.08 -27.10
C ILE A 117 2.38 -9.34 -28.08
N ASP A 118 2.91 -10.56 -28.08
CA ASP A 118 4.05 -10.96 -28.89
C ASP A 118 5.26 -10.01 -28.72
N SER A 119 5.54 -9.11 -29.67
CA SER A 119 6.64 -8.13 -29.61
C SER A 119 6.27 -6.78 -29.00
N ASP A 120 4.98 -6.52 -28.81
CA ASP A 120 4.47 -5.19 -28.49
C ASP A 120 4.17 -5.11 -26.99
N ILE A 121 4.46 -3.95 -26.40
CA ILE A 121 4.11 -3.66 -25.00
C ILE A 121 3.23 -2.43 -24.89
N PHE A 122 2.18 -2.57 -24.10
CA PHE A 122 1.23 -1.52 -23.74
C PHE A 122 1.33 -1.23 -22.25
N MET A 123 1.19 0.03 -21.88
CA MET A 123 1.24 0.48 -20.49
C MET A 123 0.26 1.61 -20.26
N TRP A 124 -0.57 1.51 -19.22
CA TRP A 124 -1.60 2.50 -18.92
C TRP A 124 -1.67 2.75 -17.41
N ASN A 125 -2.29 3.86 -17.00
CA ASN A 125 -2.56 4.12 -15.60
C ASN A 125 -3.69 3.19 -15.11
N TYR A 126 -3.42 2.34 -14.12
CA TYR A 126 -4.44 1.42 -13.61
C TYR A 126 -5.47 2.08 -12.69
N GLU A 127 -5.25 3.33 -12.26
CA GLU A 127 -6.16 4.03 -11.35
C GLU A 127 -7.43 4.54 -12.04
N ASP A 128 -7.30 4.93 -13.30
CA ASP A 128 -8.36 5.53 -14.14
C ASP A 128 -8.48 4.89 -15.53
N GLY A 129 -7.53 4.05 -15.95
CA GLY A 129 -7.49 3.44 -17.28
C GLY A 129 -6.89 4.36 -18.36
N GLY A 130 -6.41 5.54 -17.99
CA GLY A 130 -5.94 6.57 -18.92
C GLY A 130 -4.45 6.45 -19.28
N ASP A 131 -4.00 7.42 -20.09
CA ASP A 131 -2.59 7.61 -20.47
C ASP A 131 -1.94 6.33 -21.03
N LEU A 132 -2.62 5.71 -21.99
CA LEU A 132 -2.14 4.52 -22.68
C LEU A 132 -0.93 4.88 -23.55
N ALA A 133 0.20 4.26 -23.23
CA ALA A 133 1.41 4.27 -24.04
C ALA A 133 1.63 2.87 -24.65
N TYR A 134 2.20 2.81 -25.84
CA TYR A 134 2.58 1.57 -26.47
C TYR A 134 3.99 1.68 -27.06
N PHE A 135 4.65 0.53 -27.23
CA PHE A 135 5.95 0.41 -27.87
C PHE A 135 6.00 -0.87 -28.71
N ASP A 136 6.31 -0.70 -30.00
CA ASP A 136 6.32 -1.70 -31.07
C ASP A 136 7.72 -1.81 -31.73
N GLY A 137 8.76 -1.36 -31.03
CA GLY A 137 10.13 -1.29 -31.57
C GLY A 137 10.90 -2.62 -31.58
N LEU A 138 10.28 -3.72 -31.16
CA LEU A 138 10.92 -5.04 -31.07
C LEU A 138 10.46 -5.93 -32.22
N SER A 139 11.37 -6.75 -32.75
CA SER A 139 11.04 -7.76 -33.77
C SER A 139 10.80 -9.15 -33.20
N GLU A 140 11.29 -9.40 -31.99
CA GLU A 140 11.22 -10.69 -31.30
C GLU A 140 10.19 -10.63 -30.17
N THR A 141 9.61 -11.78 -29.82
CA THR A 141 8.59 -11.90 -28.79
C THR A 141 9.14 -11.57 -27.41
N ILE A 142 8.45 -10.72 -26.65
CA ILE A 142 8.80 -10.40 -25.27
C ILE A 142 8.55 -11.62 -24.38
N LEU A 143 9.59 -12.05 -23.68
CA LEU A 143 9.59 -13.18 -22.73
C LEU A 143 9.53 -12.72 -21.27
N ALA A 144 10.05 -11.52 -20.96
CA ALA A 144 9.98 -10.94 -19.64
C ALA A 144 10.01 -9.41 -19.66
N VAL A 145 9.32 -8.82 -18.68
CA VAL A 145 9.26 -7.37 -18.44
C VAL A 145 9.65 -7.10 -16.99
N GLY A 146 10.54 -6.13 -16.77
CA GLY A 146 10.97 -5.73 -15.44
C GLY A 146 11.07 -4.22 -15.30
N LEU A 147 10.64 -3.70 -14.15
CA LEU A 147 10.85 -2.30 -13.77
C LEU A 147 11.96 -2.25 -12.71
N VAL A 148 13.06 -1.56 -13.03
CA VAL A 148 14.24 -1.49 -12.14
C VAL A 148 14.64 -0.05 -11.87
N LYS A 149 15.36 0.16 -10.77
CA LYS A 149 15.97 1.46 -10.47
C LYS A 149 17.26 1.64 -11.29
N PRO A 150 17.49 2.82 -11.89
CA PRO A 150 18.73 3.08 -12.60
C PRO A 150 19.93 3.10 -11.67
N LYS A 151 21.10 2.73 -12.20
CA LYS A 151 22.36 2.82 -11.47
C LYS A 151 22.72 4.29 -11.19
N PRO A 152 23.10 4.65 -9.94
CA PRO A 152 23.53 6.01 -9.62
C PRO A 152 24.68 6.48 -10.51
N GLY A 153 24.61 7.72 -10.98
CA GLY A 153 25.68 8.36 -11.77
C GLY A 153 25.74 7.97 -13.26
N ILE A 154 24.80 7.17 -13.77
CA ILE A 154 24.74 6.81 -15.20
C ILE A 154 23.68 7.62 -15.96
N PHE A 155 22.47 7.69 -15.40
CA PHE A 155 21.34 8.38 -16.03
C PHE A 155 21.16 9.79 -15.48
N GLN A 156 20.47 10.62 -16.24
CA GLN A 156 20.06 11.95 -15.78
C GLN A 156 19.14 11.83 -14.54
N PRO A 157 19.19 12.77 -13.58
CA PRO A 157 18.44 12.68 -12.33
C PRO A 157 16.91 12.57 -12.49
N HIS A 158 16.37 12.95 -13.65
CA HIS A 158 14.93 12.86 -13.93
C HIS A 158 14.47 11.43 -14.27
N VAL A 159 15.39 10.53 -14.66
CA VAL A 159 15.07 9.12 -14.95
C VAL A 159 14.99 8.37 -13.62
N ARG A 160 13.77 8.00 -13.21
CA ARG A 160 13.53 7.33 -11.91
C ARG A 160 13.50 5.82 -11.99
N HIS A 161 13.10 5.27 -13.14
CA HIS A 161 12.97 3.84 -13.38
C HIS A 161 13.39 3.52 -14.80
N LEU A 162 13.81 2.29 -15.01
CA LEU A 162 14.12 1.72 -16.32
C LEU A 162 13.16 0.55 -16.56
N LEU A 163 12.60 0.52 -17.77
CA LEU A 163 11.84 -0.61 -18.27
C LEU A 163 12.81 -1.54 -19.00
N VAL A 164 12.89 -2.78 -18.55
CA VAL A 164 13.72 -3.83 -19.13
C VAL A 164 12.81 -4.83 -19.82
N LEU A 165 13.07 -5.07 -21.11
CA LEU A 165 12.38 -6.06 -21.94
C LEU A 165 13.40 -7.11 -22.34
N ALA A 166 13.08 -8.39 -22.13
CA ALA A 166 13.87 -9.51 -22.62
C ALA A 166 13.08 -10.20 -23.74
N THR A 167 13.69 -10.34 -24.90
CA THR A 167 13.16 -11.01 -26.09
C THR A 167 13.96 -12.25 -26.44
#